data_AF-A0A940XA55-F1
#
_entry.id   AF-A0A940XA55-F1
#
_cell.length_a   1.000
_cell.length_b   1.000
_cell.length_c   1.000
_cell.angle_alpha   90.00
_cell.angle_beta   90.00
_cell.angle_gamma   90.00
#
_symmetry.space_group_name_H-M   'P 1'
#
loop_
_entity.id
_entity.type
_entity.pdbx_description
1 polymer ?
#
loop_
_entity_poly.entity_id
_entity_poly.type
_entity_poly.pdbx_seq_one_letter_code
_entity_poly.pdbx_strand_id
1 'polypeptide(L)'
;MKIREKIQNQREQDLLSVLEYCSEQEKWGRSAVFSVYERMLINQERGSLLSQSNNDTPEAEKRYYQVSEKIEKRIAFTLTKIKNNEEL
;
A
#
# COMPACT_ATOMS: atom_id res chain seq x y z
N MET A 1 -4.55 -21.78 -4.89
CA MET A 1 -4.51 -20.45 -4.23
C MET A 1 -5.93 -19.92 -4.14
N LYS A 2 -6.44 -19.57 -2.95
CA LYS A 2 -7.82 -19.12 -2.77
C LYS A 2 -7.98 -17.68 -3.29
N ILE A 3 -9.12 -17.32 -3.86
CA ILE A 3 -9.37 -15.97 -4.44
C ILE A 3 -9.08 -14.85 -3.42
N ARG A 4 -9.41 -15.08 -2.14
CA ARG A 4 -9.17 -14.10 -1.05
C ARG A 4 -7.69 -13.83 -0.82
N GLU A 5 -6.86 -14.86 -0.81
CA GLU A 5 -5.40 -14.73 -0.69
C GLU A 5 -4.83 -13.94 -1.88
N LYS A 6 -5.35 -14.16 -3.09
CA LYS A 6 -4.94 -13.41 -4.28
C LYS A 6 -5.25 -11.92 -4.17
N ILE A 7 -6.45 -11.57 -3.71
CA ILE A 7 -6.88 -10.17 -3.53
C ILE A 7 -6.02 -9.49 -2.46
N GLN A 8 -5.79 -10.17 -1.34
CA GLN A 8 -4.98 -9.64 -0.24
C GLN A 8 -3.53 -9.41 -0.67
N ASN A 9 -2.93 -10.39 -1.36
CA ASN A 9 -1.56 -10.26 -1.88
C ASN A 9 -1.46 -9.11 -2.90
N GLN A 10 -2.44 -8.96 -3.79
CA GLN A 10 -2.46 -7.85 -4.73
C GLN A 10 -2.50 -6.50 -4.01
N ARG A 11 -3.38 -6.35 -3.01
CA ARG A 11 -3.45 -5.12 -2.24
C ARG A 11 -2.15 -4.82 -1.51
N GLU A 12 -1.49 -5.83 -0.95
CA GLU A 12 -0.19 -5.63 -0.30
C GLU A 12 0.87 -5.07 -1.27
N GLN A 13 0.92 -5.62 -2.49
CA GLN A 13 1.82 -5.15 -3.55
C GLN A 13 1.46 -3.73 -4.00
N ASP A 14 0.18 -3.43 -4.20
CA ASP A 14 -0.28 -2.08 -4.58
C ASP A 14 0.18 -1.03 -3.55
N LEU A 15 0.03 -1.33 -2.25
CA LEU A 15 0.48 -0.44 -1.18
C LEU A 15 2.01 -0.27 -1.18
N LEU A 16 2.77 -1.33 -1.45
CA LEU A 16 4.22 -1.27 -1.57
C LEU A 16 4.64 -0.38 -2.75
N SER A 17 4.06 -0.57 -3.93
CA SER A 17 4.36 0.23 -5.13
C SER A 17 4.11 1.72 -4.90
N VAL A 18 3.05 2.08 -4.16
CA VAL A 18 2.80 3.49 -3.80
C VAL A 18 3.88 4.05 -2.88
N LEU A 19 4.33 3.29 -1.88
CA LEU A 19 5.41 3.71 -0.97
C LEU A 19 6.75 3.87 -1.69
N GLU A 20 7.07 2.94 -2.58
CA GLU A 20 8.26 2.99 -3.43
C GLU A 20 8.20 4.19 -4.38
N TYR A 21 7.06 4.41 -5.04
CA TYR A 21 6.86 5.57 -5.89
C TYR A 21 7.08 6.89 -5.14
N CYS A 22 6.57 7.02 -3.90
CA CYS A 22 6.83 8.20 -3.08
C CYS A 22 8.32 8.38 -2.79
N SER A 23 9.02 7.30 -2.44
CA SER A 23 10.44 7.31 -2.15
C SER A 23 11.26 7.72 -3.39
N GLU A 24 10.88 7.22 -4.56
CA GLU A 24 11.50 7.64 -5.82
C GLU A 24 11.24 9.11 -6.12
N GLN A 25 9.99 9.59 -6.06
CA GLN A 25 9.69 11.00 -6.32
C GLN A 25 10.52 11.94 -5.41
N GLU A 26 10.71 11.58 -4.14
CA GLU A 26 11.56 12.33 -3.20
C GLU A 26 13.04 12.34 -3.62
N LYS A 27 13.60 11.20 -4.07
CA LYS A 27 14.98 11.14 -4.59
C LYS A 27 15.18 12.07 -5.80
N TRP A 28 14.16 12.22 -6.64
CA TRP A 28 14.17 13.14 -7.79
C TRP A 28 13.88 14.60 -7.41
N GLY A 29 13.76 14.93 -6.12
CA GLY A 29 13.45 16.28 -5.64
C GLY A 29 12.03 16.75 -5.93
N ARG A 30 11.12 15.84 -6.28
CA ARG A 30 9.71 16.16 -6.57
C ARG A 30 8.90 16.19 -5.30
N SER A 31 7.81 16.96 -5.31
CA SER A 31 6.92 17.06 -4.16
C SER A 31 6.35 15.71 -3.75
N ALA A 32 6.26 15.49 -2.44
CA ALA A 32 5.75 14.26 -1.87
C ALA A 32 4.27 14.05 -2.26
N VAL A 33 3.99 12.92 -2.89
CA VAL A 33 2.64 12.52 -3.36
C VAL A 33 1.72 12.26 -2.18
N PHE A 34 2.30 11.80 -1.07
CA PHE A 34 1.68 11.60 0.23
C PHE A 34 2.57 12.22 1.29
N SER A 35 1.96 12.84 2.31
CA SER A 35 2.71 13.31 3.48
C SER A 35 3.33 12.13 4.24
N VAL A 36 4.34 12.40 5.08
CA VAL A 36 4.96 11.37 5.93
C VAL A 36 3.92 10.60 6.74
N TYR A 37 2.96 11.31 7.34
CA TYR A 37 1.87 10.69 8.11
C TYR A 37 1.00 9.77 7.24
N GLU A 38 0.63 10.20 6.04
CA GLU A 38 -0.16 9.37 5.12
C GLU A 38 0.59 8.12 4.68
N ARG A 39 1.91 8.21 4.45
CA ARG A 39 2.75 7.04 4.15
C ARG A 39 2.81 6.08 5.34
N MET A 40 2.86 6.59 6.58
CA MET A 40 2.79 5.75 7.78
C MET A 40 1.47 4.98 7.84
N LEU A 41 0.34 5.65 7.56
CA LEU A 41 -0.97 5.01 7.51
C LEU A 41 -1.04 3.94 6.41
N ILE A 42 -0.51 4.22 5.22
CA ILE A 42 -0.41 3.24 4.12
C ILE A 42 0.40 2.01 4.57
N ASN A 43 1.56 2.23 5.18
CA ASN A 43 2.39 1.13 5.67
C ASN A 43 1.74 0.35 6.82
N GLN A 44 0.90 1.01 7.63
CA GLN A 44 0.13 0.35 8.69
C GLN A 44 -0.96 -0.59 8.13
N GLU A 45 -1.62 -0.21 7.04
CA GLU A 45 -2.53 -1.12 6.34
C GLU A 45 -1.76 -2.30 5.74
N ARG A 46 -0.63 -2.03 5.09
CA ARG A 46 0.25 -3.09 4.56
C ARG A 46 0.69 -4.07 5.66
N GLY A 47 1.10 -3.56 6.82
CA GLY A 47 1.45 -4.37 7.98
C GLY A 47 0.27 -5.13 8.61
N SER A 48 -0.97 -4.67 8.38
CA SER A 48 -2.17 -5.39 8.79
C SER A 48 -2.44 -6.56 7.85
N LEU A 49 -2.32 -6.36 6.53
CA LEU A 49 -2.45 -7.42 5.53
C LEU A 49 -1.40 -8.51 5.73
N LEU A 50 -0.15 -8.14 6.04
CA LEU A 50 0.93 -9.08 6.36
C LEU A 50 0.63 -9.92 7.61
N SER A 51 0.09 -9.30 8.67
CA SER A 51 -0.28 -10.04 9.89
C SER A 51 -1.39 -11.06 9.65
N GLN A 52 -2.28 -10.78 8.70
CA GLN A 52 -3.39 -11.67 8.35
C GLN A 52 -2.98 -12.80 7.39
N SER A 53 -1.98 -12.58 6.54
CA SER A 53 -1.50 -13.58 5.57
C SER A 53 -0.49 -14.55 6.17
N ASN A 54 0.24 -14.15 7.21
CA ASN A 54 1.18 -15.02 7.90
C ASN A 54 0.45 -15.98 8.87
N ASN A 55 0.45 -17.27 8.53
CA ASN A 55 -0.19 -18.33 9.34
C ASN A 55 0.43 -18.49 10.73
N ASP A 56 1.66 -18.01 10.95
CA ASP A 56 2.34 -18.07 12.23
C ASP A 56 1.94 -16.91 13.17
N THR A 57 1.20 -15.91 12.67
CA THR A 57 0.71 -14.81 13.49
C THR A 57 -0.47 -15.28 14.34
N PRO A 58 -0.39 -15.22 15.68
CA PRO A 58 -1.52 -15.55 16.54
C PRO A 58 -2.75 -14.70 16.19
N GLU A 59 -3.95 -15.28 16.29
CA GLU A 59 -5.19 -14.55 15.93
C GLU A 59 -5.33 -13.23 16.70
N ALA A 60 -4.93 -13.22 17.98
CA ALA A 60 -4.95 -12.02 18.83
C ALA A 60 -3.99 -10.91 18.36
N GLU A 61 -3.00 -11.24 17.53
CA GLU A 61 -2.01 -10.30 16.99
C GLU A 61 -2.34 -9.84 15.56
N LYS A 62 -3.37 -10.42 14.95
CA LYS A 62 -3.85 -9.98 13.63
C LYS A 62 -4.44 -8.58 13.74
N ARG A 63 -3.97 -7.69 12.86
CA ARG A 63 -4.43 -6.30 12.78
C ARG A 63 -5.36 -6.15 11.58
N TYR A 64 -6.37 -5.30 11.70
CA TYR A 64 -7.39 -5.07 10.66
C TYR A 64 -7.50 -3.60 10.26
N TYR A 65 -6.39 -2.86 10.34
CA TYR A 65 -6.38 -1.46 9.94
C TYR A 65 -6.51 -1.33 8.42
N GLN A 66 -7.34 -0.38 8.00
CA GLN A 66 -7.50 0.06 6.62
C GLN A 66 -7.37 1.58 6.58
N VAL A 67 -6.74 2.13 5.54
CA VAL A 67 -6.67 3.57 5.37
C VAL A 67 -8.05 4.19 5.15
N SER A 68 -8.18 5.47 5.48
CA SER A 68 -9.41 6.22 5.20
C SER A 68 -9.73 6.27 3.69
N GLU A 69 -11.01 6.41 3.34
CA GLU A 69 -11.48 6.52 1.94
C GLU A 69 -10.77 7.65 1.17
N LYS A 70 -10.42 8.75 1.86
CA LYS A 70 -9.66 9.85 1.26
C LYS A 70 -8.27 9.42 0.79
N ILE A 71 -7.58 8.61 1.59
CA ILE A 71 -6.26 8.06 1.25
C ILE A 71 -6.43 7.00 0.16
N GLU A 72 -7.48 6.17 0.25
CA GLU A 72 -7.79 5.14 -0.75
C GLU A 72 -7.94 5.72 -2.17
N LYS A 73 -8.73 6.78 -2.32
CA LYS A 73 -8.92 7.45 -3.62
C LYS A 73 -7.60 7.95 -4.21
N ARG A 74 -6.70 8.42 -3.35
CA ARG A 74 -5.37 8.88 -3.79
C ARG A 74 -4.45 7.72 -4.14
N ILE A 75 -4.50 6.61 -3.39
CA ILE A 75 -3.76 5.38 -3.73
C ILE A 75 -4.18 4.92 -5.13
N ALA A 76 -5.49 4.82 -5.39
CA ALA A 76 -6.02 4.44 -6.70
C ALA A 76 -5.50 5.35 -7.82
N PHE A 77 -5.56 6.67 -7.62
CA PHE A 77 -5.03 7.64 -8.58
C PHE A 77 -3.52 7.50 -8.81
N THR A 78 -2.74 7.28 -7.75
CA THR A 78 -1.29 7.08 -7.85
C THR A 78 -0.94 5.77 -8.57
N LEU A 79 -1.67 4.68 -8.31
CA LEU A 79 -1.49 3.41 -9.02
C LEU A 79 -1.76 3.55 -10.53
N THR A 80 -2.76 4.33 -10.93
CA THR A 80 -2.98 4.65 -12.35
C THR A 80 -1.77 5.39 -12.94
N LYS A 81 -1.18 6.35 -12.20
CA LYS A 81 0.04 7.04 -12.66
C LYS A 81 1.24 6.11 -12.77
N ILE A 82 1.44 5.19 -11.83
CA ILE A 82 2.55 4.24 -11.86
C ILE A 82 2.43 3.38 -13.13
N LYS A 83 1.27 2.77 -13.36
CA LYS A 83 1.01 1.94 -14.55
C LYS A 83 1.26 2.69 -15.85
N ASN A 84 0.75 3.93 -15.96
CA ASN A 84 0.89 4.71 -17.19
C ASN A 84 2.32 5.23 -17.45
N ASN A 85 3.19 5.29 -16.43
CA ASN A 85 4.59 5.69 -16.60
C ASN A 85 5.50 4.50 -16.95
N GLU A 86 5.07 3.26 -16.72
CA GLU A 86 5.82 2.04 -17.10
C GLU A 86 5.64 1.67 -18.59
N GLU A 87 4.70 2.32 -19.30
CA GLU A 87 4.41 2.08 -20.73
C GLU A 87 5.19 3.02 -21.69
N LEU A 88 6.20 3.75 -21.19
CA LEU A 88 7.10 4.62 -21.97
C LEU A 88 8.55 4.15 -21.85
#